data_AF-A0A2G1YY04-F1
#
_entry.id   AF-A0A2G1YY04-F1
#
_cell.length_a   1.000
_cell.length_b   1.000
_cell.length_c   1.000
_cell.angle_alpha   90.00
_cell.angle_beta   90.00
_cell.angle_gamma   90.00
#
_symmetry.space_group_name_H-M   'P 1'
#
loop_
_entity.id
_entity.type
_entity.pdbx_description
1 polymer ?
#
loop_
_entity_poly.entity_id
_entity_poly.type
_entity_poly.pdbx_seq_one_letter_code
_entity_poly.pdbx_strand_id
1 'polypeptide(L)'
;MVKDISEKAMDYHRYPKPGKLTIMPTKPMDTQTDLALAYSPGVAHPCLAIADDPLLAAELTARGNLVGVVSNGTAVLGLGAIGPLASKPV
;
A
#
# COMPACT_ATOMS: atom_id res chain seq x y z
N MET A 1 32.41 14.14 10.38
CA MET A 1 32.19 14.56 8.98
C MET A 1 30.70 14.77 8.77
N VAL A 2 30.30 15.83 8.07
CA VAL A 2 28.91 16.02 7.64
C VAL A 2 28.63 14.99 6.55
N LYS A 3 27.63 14.13 6.73
CA LYS A 3 27.23 13.16 5.69
C LYS A 3 26.80 13.90 4.42
N ASP A 4 27.31 13.44 3.28
CA ASP A 4 26.86 13.90 1.96
C ASP A 4 25.38 13.53 1.73
N ILE A 5 24.71 14.24 0.82
CA ILE A 5 23.29 14.00 0.51
C ILE A 5 23.04 12.56 0.04
N SER A 6 24.00 11.98 -0.68
CA SER A 6 23.93 10.60 -1.18
C SER A 6 23.83 9.61 -0.02
N GLU A 7 24.68 9.74 0.98
CA GLU A 7 24.66 8.87 2.17
C GLU A 7 23.37 9.06 2.97
N LYS A 8 22.91 10.30 3.14
CA LYS A 8 21.65 10.59 3.82
C LYS A 8 20.45 9.97 3.12
N ALA A 9 20.40 10.01 1.79
CA ALA A 9 19.33 9.38 1.02
C ALA A 9 19.31 7.86 1.19
N MET A 10 20.49 7.22 1.22
CA MET A 10 20.62 5.78 1.45
C MET A 10 20.15 5.39 2.85
N ASP A 11 20.57 6.13 3.87
CA ASP A 11 20.13 5.89 5.25
C ASP A 11 18.62 6.10 5.42
N TYR A 12 18.08 7.16 4.82
CA TYR A 12 16.64 7.47 4.85
C TYR A 12 15.78 6.34 4.26
N HIS A 13 16.24 5.65 3.21
CA HIS A 13 15.51 4.53 2.61
C HIS A 13 15.73 3.20 3.35
N ARG A 14 16.73 3.09 4.24
CA ARG A 14 17.15 1.84 4.87
C ARG A 14 16.68 1.73 6.32
N TYR A 15 16.70 2.83 7.07
CA TYR A 15 16.52 2.81 8.52
C TYR A 15 15.40 3.76 8.98
N PRO A 16 14.73 3.43 10.10
CA PRO A 16 14.84 2.20 10.90
C PRO A 16 14.15 0.98 10.24
N LYS A 17 13.29 1.21 9.25
CA LYS A 17 12.65 0.17 8.44
C LYS A 17 12.84 0.52 6.96
N PRO A 18 13.19 -0.44 6.09
CA PRO A 18 13.36 -0.16 4.67
C PRO A 18 12.07 0.30 3.97
N GLY A 19 12.20 1.26 3.05
CA GLY A 19 11.10 1.77 2.22
C GLY A 19 10.33 2.94 2.82
N LYS A 20 9.44 3.54 2.01
CA LYS A 20 8.68 4.76 2.36
C LYS A 20 7.20 4.51 2.67
N LEU A 21 6.70 3.31 2.40
CA LEU A 21 5.28 2.98 2.51
C LEU A 21 5.03 1.96 3.63
N THR A 22 3.89 2.11 4.29
CA THR A 22 3.36 1.15 5.28
C THR A 22 1.88 0.94 5.02
N ILE A 23 1.37 -0.22 5.39
CA ILE A 23 -0.08 -0.51 5.40
C ILE A 23 -0.53 -0.54 6.86
N MET A 24 -1.60 0.20 7.16
CA MET A 24 -2.18 0.29 8.49
C MET A 24 -3.69 0.01 8.40
N PRO A 25 -4.26 -0.76 9.35
CA PRO A 25 -5.71 -0.94 9.43
C PRO A 25 -6.43 0.39 9.65
N THR A 26 -7.61 0.56 9.04
CA THR A 26 -8.48 1.75 9.22
C THR A 26 -9.62 1.50 10.21
N LYS A 27 -9.78 0.26 10.68
CA LYS A 27 -10.81 -0.19 11.63
C LYS A 27 -10.14 -0.88 12.82
N PRO A 28 -10.72 -0.80 14.04
CA PRO A 28 -10.23 -1.55 15.20
C PRO A 28 -10.17 -3.06 14.91
N MET A 29 -9.20 -3.75 15.51
CA MET A 29 -8.96 -5.19 15.36
C MET A 29 -8.42 -5.80 16.67
N ASP A 30 -8.85 -5.26 17.82
CA ASP A 30 -8.24 -5.56 19.12
C ASP A 30 -9.04 -6.58 19.94
N THR A 31 -10.33 -6.74 19.64
CA THR A 31 -11.23 -7.66 20.35
C THR A 31 -11.67 -8.85 19.51
N GLN A 32 -12.19 -9.89 20.15
CA GLN A 32 -12.79 -11.03 19.45
C GLN A 32 -13.93 -10.59 18.51
N THR A 33 -14.74 -9.62 18.95
CA THR A 33 -15.81 -9.05 18.14
C THR A 33 -15.25 -8.33 16.92
N ASP A 34 -14.20 -7.51 17.08
CA ASP A 34 -13.57 -6.81 15.96
C ASP A 34 -13.03 -7.79 14.92
N LEU A 35 -12.35 -8.85 15.38
CA LEU A 35 -11.83 -9.90 14.50
C LEU A 35 -12.94 -10.67 13.78
N ALA A 36 -14.05 -10.95 14.46
CA ALA A 36 -15.22 -11.60 13.86
C ALA A 36 -15.89 -10.73 12.79
N LEU A 37 -15.80 -9.40 12.90
CA LEU A 37 -16.31 -8.44 11.90
C LEU A 37 -15.32 -8.25 10.73
N ALA A 38 -14.03 -8.07 11.04
CA ALA A 38 -12.97 -7.84 10.06
C ALA A 38 -12.65 -9.09 9.23
N TYR A 39 -12.92 -10.27 9.77
CA TYR A 39 -12.66 -11.56 9.13
C TYR A 39 -13.87 -12.48 9.26
N SER A 40 -13.65 -13.79 9.39
CA SER A 40 -14.73 -14.76 9.51
C SER A 40 -15.43 -14.67 10.87
N PRO A 41 -16.77 -14.75 10.93
CA PRO A 41 -17.70 -14.93 9.80
C PRO A 41 -18.19 -13.62 9.16
N GLY A 42 -17.94 -12.45 9.78
CA GLY A 42 -18.53 -11.17 9.41
C GLY A 42 -18.23 -10.71 7.98
N VAL A 43 -17.00 -10.90 7.51
CA VAL A 43 -16.52 -10.51 6.18
C VAL A 43 -17.31 -11.13 5.02
N ALA A 44 -18.06 -12.21 5.27
CA ALA A 44 -18.90 -12.83 4.25
C ALA A 44 -20.01 -11.87 3.75
N HIS A 45 -20.53 -10.99 4.60
CA HIS A 45 -21.63 -10.09 4.25
C HIS A 45 -21.24 -9.03 3.21
N PRO A 46 -20.15 -8.26 3.36
CA PRO A 46 -19.71 -7.35 2.29
C PRO A 46 -19.30 -8.11 1.02
N CYS A 47 -18.76 -9.32 1.11
CA CYS A 47 -18.47 -10.15 -0.07
C CYS A 47 -19.74 -10.50 -0.87
N LEU A 48 -20.79 -10.97 -0.20
CA LEU A 48 -22.07 -11.29 -0.83
C LEU A 48 -22.73 -10.03 -1.41
N ALA A 49 -22.70 -8.92 -0.67
CA ALA A 49 -23.23 -7.64 -1.15
C ALA A 49 -22.52 -7.16 -2.44
N ILE A 50 -21.20 -7.31 -2.53
CA ILE A 50 -20.43 -6.95 -3.74
C ILE A 50 -20.70 -7.95 -4.88
N ALA A 51 -20.93 -9.23 -4.57
CA ALA A 51 -21.30 -10.21 -5.58
C ALA A 51 -22.66 -9.90 -6.22
N ASP A 52 -23.61 -9.43 -5.42
CA ASP A 52 -24.94 -9.01 -5.88
C ASP A 52 -24.90 -7.65 -6.59
N ASP A 53 -24.14 -6.68 -6.06
CA ASP A 53 -23.91 -5.36 -6.68
C ASP A 53 -22.41 -4.97 -6.66
N PRO A 54 -21.70 -5.13 -7.80
CA PRO A 54 -20.29 -4.79 -7.91
C PRO A 54 -19.94 -3.31 -7.63
N LEU A 55 -20.90 -2.38 -7.72
CA LEU A 55 -20.65 -0.97 -7.45
C LEU A 55 -20.35 -0.70 -5.97
N LEU A 56 -20.90 -1.53 -5.07
CA LEU A 56 -20.65 -1.44 -3.62
C LEU A 56 -19.17 -1.68 -3.26
N ALA A 57 -18.35 -2.20 -4.17
CA ALA A 57 -16.92 -2.30 -3.95
C ALA A 57 -16.26 -0.94 -3.66
N ALA A 58 -16.79 0.16 -4.20
CA ALA A 58 -16.29 1.51 -3.91
C ALA A 58 -16.60 1.97 -2.47
N GLU A 59 -17.69 1.49 -1.88
CA GLU A 59 -18.16 1.87 -0.54
C GLU A 59 -17.64 0.93 0.55
N LEU A 60 -17.60 -0.37 0.26
CA LEU A 60 -17.30 -1.43 1.23
C LEU A 60 -15.82 -1.84 1.24
N THR A 61 -14.98 -1.22 0.41
CA THR A 61 -13.54 -1.49 0.37
C THR A 61 -12.74 -0.20 0.25
N ALA A 62 -11.41 -0.30 0.35
CA ALA A 62 -10.53 0.83 0.09
C ALA A 62 -10.55 1.31 -1.38
N ARG A 63 -11.18 0.59 -2.31
CA ARG A 63 -11.19 0.89 -3.76
C ARG A 63 -11.60 2.32 -4.08
N GLY A 64 -12.56 2.89 -3.36
CA GLY A 64 -13.04 4.26 -3.60
C GLY A 64 -11.95 5.34 -3.45
N ASN A 65 -10.87 5.05 -2.72
CA ASN A 65 -9.77 5.99 -2.45
C ASN A 65 -8.38 5.41 -2.76
N LEU A 66 -8.29 4.18 -3.28
CA LEU A 66 -7.02 3.52 -3.58
C LEU A 66 -6.57 3.84 -5.01
N VAL A 67 -5.39 4.46 -5.14
CA VAL A 67 -4.76 4.76 -6.43
C VAL A 67 -3.56 3.86 -6.68
N GLY A 68 -3.55 3.16 -7.83
CA GLY A 68 -2.42 2.37 -8.27
C GLY A 68 -1.38 3.21 -9.03
N VAL A 69 -0.16 3.32 -8.50
CA VAL A 69 0.98 3.90 -9.23
C VAL A 69 1.73 2.78 -9.95
N VAL A 70 1.49 2.65 -11.25
CA VAL A 70 2.03 1.55 -12.08
C VAL A 70 3.09 2.08 -13.04
N SER A 71 4.26 1.46 -13.03
CA SER A 71 5.37 1.74 -13.96
C SER A 71 6.17 0.48 -14.21
N ASN A 72 6.70 0.33 -15.42
CA ASN A 72 7.64 -0.74 -15.81
C ASN A 72 9.12 -0.30 -15.70
N GLY A 73 9.39 0.94 -15.29
CA GLY A 73 10.74 1.46 -15.08
C GLY A 73 11.53 1.78 -16.36
N THR A 74 10.87 1.99 -17.51
CA THR A 74 11.56 2.39 -18.76
C THR A 74 11.89 3.89 -18.83
N ALA A 75 11.31 4.71 -17.96
CA ALA A 75 11.55 6.15 -17.88
C ALA A 75 11.56 6.63 -16.42
N VAL A 76 12.64 6.35 -15.70
CA VAL A 76 12.78 6.74 -14.28
C VAL A 76 13.51 8.08 -14.20
N LEU A 77 12.77 9.18 -14.00
CA LEU A 77 13.33 10.53 -13.93
C LEU A 77 14.25 10.82 -15.15
N GLY A 78 15.46 11.34 -14.91
CA GLY A 78 16.51 11.48 -15.94
C GLY A 78 17.41 10.24 -16.11
N LEU A 79 17.11 9.12 -15.44
CA LEU A 79 17.94 7.90 -15.45
C LEU A 79 17.58 6.94 -16.60
N GLY A 80 16.42 7.15 -17.24
CA GLY A 80 15.98 6.33 -18.37
C GLY A 80 15.49 4.93 -17.95
N ALA A 81 15.82 3.93 -18.77
CA ALA A 81 15.31 2.56 -18.65
C ALA A 81 16.16 1.70 -17.70
N ILE A 82 16.07 1.97 -16.41
CA ILE A 82 16.81 1.24 -15.36
C ILE A 82 16.02 0.06 -14.77
N GLY A 83 14.80 -0.17 -15.24
CA GLY A 83 14.00 -1.35 -14.93
C GLY A 83 13.13 -1.24 -13.67
N PRO A 84 12.23 -2.22 -13.47
CA PRO A 84 11.10 -2.12 -12.53
C PRO A 84 11.50 -2.18 -11.06
N LEU A 85 12.67 -2.75 -10.73
CA LEU A 85 13.17 -2.78 -9.36
C LEU A 85 13.83 -1.44 -8.99
N ALA A 86 14.64 -0.90 -9.90
CA ALA A 86 15.33 0.37 -9.69
C ALA A 86 14.38 1.57 -9.67
N SER A 87 13.17 1.43 -10.22
CA SER A 87 12.13 2.46 -10.16
C SER A 87 11.37 2.49 -8.83
N LYS A 88 11.46 1.47 -7.97
CA LYS A 88 10.66 1.36 -6.72
C LYS A 88 10.88 2.49 -5.71
N PRO A 89 12.09 3.06 -5.56
CA PRO A 89 12.30 4.19 -4.64
C PRO A 89 11.70 5.51 -5.11
N VAL A 90 11.30 5.64 -6.38
CA VAL A 90 10.59 6.81 -6.89
C VAL A 90 9.15 6.73 -6.42
#